data_AF-A0A930VP96-F1
#
_entry.id   AF-A0A930VP96-F1
#
_cell.length_a   1.000
_cell.length_b   1.000
_cell.length_c   1.000
_cell.angle_alpha   90.00
_cell.angle_beta   90.00
_cell.angle_gamma   90.00
#
_symmetry.space_group_name_H-M   'P 1'
#
loop_
_entity.id
_entity.type
_entity.pdbx_description
1 polymer ?
#
loop_
_entity_poly.entity_id
_entity_poly.type
_entity_poly.pdbx_seq_one_letter_code
_entity_poly.pdbx_strand_id
1 'polypeptide(L)'
;METSSRMLTRRTVTQGAAWTVPVAIVGVGAPAYAASGCVVQTSFDNLTVGQMPGVLTFLPSSVTATIAYSSTGNGGDPTPGDTGEVARTSTTPAWNYIEIEMLSPLVKDDSVTVTITLSEPVSNLGFRIHDIDNDTNDSGGVAWKDRVVVDTPGFGYARGSRLTGIGTSTDPFRNTEFEDQAIDSGLNFVDLTWAGPIQVVSFTYKAGGDGSSGNQHIGLGNISFTDCVAASKSSLPASSTRRSLVAGASGSRRQDGDS
;
A
#
# COMPACT_ATOMS: atom_id res chain seq x y z
N MET A 1 -17.27 63.47 -63.67
CA MET A 1 -15.86 63.01 -63.59
C MET A 1 -15.60 62.70 -62.13
N GLU A 2 -15.77 61.45 -61.72
CA GLU A 2 -15.51 61.04 -60.34
C GLU A 2 -15.06 59.58 -60.36
N THR A 3 -13.76 59.37 -60.17
CA THR A 3 -13.11 58.06 -60.19
C THR A 3 -13.07 57.49 -58.78
N SER A 4 -13.92 56.49 -58.52
CA SER A 4 -13.94 55.73 -57.27
C SER A 4 -12.76 54.74 -57.22
N SER A 5 -11.81 54.99 -56.32
CA SER A 5 -10.65 54.15 -56.08
C SER A 5 -11.03 52.99 -55.13
N ARG A 6 -10.97 51.75 -55.61
CA ARG A 6 -11.18 50.55 -54.79
C ARG A 6 -9.92 50.25 -53.98
N MET A 7 -10.01 50.35 -52.66
CA MET A 7 -8.97 49.89 -51.74
C MET A 7 -8.91 48.35 -51.72
N LEU A 8 -7.73 47.80 -52.01
CA LEU A 8 -7.40 46.38 -51.84
C LEU A 8 -7.06 46.10 -50.37
N THR A 9 -7.94 45.40 -49.66
CA THR A 9 -7.67 44.89 -48.31
C THR A 9 -6.76 43.65 -48.41
N ARG A 10 -5.52 43.75 -47.91
CA ARG A 10 -4.60 42.61 -47.80
C ARG A 10 -4.91 41.83 -46.52
N ARG A 11 -5.41 40.59 -46.65
CA ARG A 11 -5.50 39.62 -45.54
C ARG A 11 -4.14 38.96 -45.34
N THR A 12 -3.55 39.15 -44.17
CA THR A 12 -2.38 38.39 -43.71
C THR A 12 -2.85 37.03 -43.21
N VAL A 13 -2.38 35.95 -43.82
CA VAL A 13 -2.58 34.57 -43.34
C VAL A 13 -1.33 34.17 -42.58
N THR A 14 -1.43 34.05 -41.26
CA THR A 14 -0.35 33.54 -40.41
C THR A 14 -0.43 32.02 -40.39
N GLN A 15 0.55 31.36 -41.02
CA GLN A 15 0.67 29.91 -41.05
C GLN A 15 1.55 29.48 -39.86
N GLY A 16 0.94 29.00 -38.78
CA GLY A 16 1.65 28.46 -37.62
C GLY A 16 2.10 27.03 -37.89
N ALA A 17 3.40 26.77 -37.86
CA ALA A 17 3.95 25.42 -37.86
C ALA A 17 3.80 24.82 -36.45
N ALA A 18 2.84 23.90 -36.29
CA ALA A 18 2.76 23.05 -35.10
C ALA A 18 3.79 21.94 -35.25
N TRP A 19 4.90 22.04 -34.52
CA TRP A 19 5.89 20.97 -34.46
C TRP A 19 5.39 19.91 -33.49
N THR A 20 5.00 18.76 -34.01
CA THR A 20 4.69 17.57 -33.22
C THR A 20 6.00 16.99 -32.70
N VAL A 21 6.23 17.07 -31.39
CA VAL A 21 7.32 16.34 -30.73
C VAL A 21 6.86 14.89 -30.61
N PRO A 22 7.61 13.89 -31.12
CA PRO A 22 7.27 12.49 -30.90
C PRO A 22 7.35 12.18 -29.41
N VAL A 23 6.21 11.84 -28.81
CA VAL A 23 6.17 11.26 -27.47
C VAL A 23 6.71 9.84 -27.59
N ALA A 24 8.00 9.66 -27.29
CA ALA A 24 8.57 8.35 -27.09
C ALA A 24 8.00 7.78 -25.79
N ILE A 25 6.99 6.93 -25.90
CA ILE A 25 6.56 6.08 -24.79
C ILE A 25 7.69 5.09 -24.55
N VAL A 26 8.54 5.38 -23.57
CA VAL A 26 9.51 4.41 -23.07
C VAL A 26 8.69 3.36 -22.33
N GLY A 27 8.34 2.29 -23.03
CA GLY A 27 7.87 1.07 -22.38
C GLY A 27 9.01 0.56 -21.52
N VAL A 28 8.96 0.84 -20.22
CA VAL A 28 9.78 0.13 -19.26
C VAL A 28 9.39 -1.33 -19.36
N GLY A 29 10.23 -2.12 -20.02
CA GLY A 29 10.11 -3.57 -19.99
C GLY A 29 10.16 -3.96 -18.52
N ALA A 30 9.00 -4.32 -17.95
CA ALA A 30 8.95 -4.90 -16.63
C ALA A 30 9.92 -6.08 -16.66
N PRO A 31 10.98 -6.09 -15.83
CA PRO A 31 11.85 -7.24 -15.76
C PRO A 31 10.94 -8.43 -15.43
N ALA A 32 10.95 -9.45 -16.28
CA ALA A 32 10.34 -10.72 -15.94
C ALA A 32 11.17 -11.30 -14.79
N TYR A 33 10.89 -10.87 -13.56
CA TYR A 33 11.44 -11.43 -12.35
C TYR A 33 10.84 -12.83 -12.18
N ALA A 34 11.35 -13.78 -12.93
CA ALA A 34 11.28 -15.20 -12.61
C ALA A 34 12.32 -15.49 -11.51
N ALA A 35 12.23 -14.75 -10.40
CA ALA A 35 12.85 -15.15 -9.15
C ALA A 35 11.72 -15.74 -8.33
N SER A 36 11.88 -16.96 -7.83
CA SER A 36 11.08 -17.43 -6.68
C SER A 36 11.52 -16.58 -5.48
N GLY A 37 11.12 -15.30 -5.49
CA GLY A 37 11.41 -14.36 -4.42
C GLY A 37 10.68 -14.87 -3.19
N CYS A 38 11.40 -14.99 -2.08
CA CYS A 38 10.78 -15.23 -0.79
C CYS A 38 9.99 -13.96 -0.46
N VAL A 39 8.68 -13.99 -0.72
CA VAL A 39 7.78 -12.90 -0.37
C VAL A 39 7.59 -12.95 1.13
N VAL A 40 8.00 -11.89 1.79
CA VAL A 40 7.77 -11.69 3.21
C VAL A 40 6.57 -10.75 3.33
N GLN A 41 5.63 -11.13 4.19
CA GLN A 41 4.41 -10.35 4.43
C GLN A 41 4.24 -10.16 5.94
N THR A 42 3.73 -9.01 6.35
CA THR A 42 3.34 -8.81 7.74
C THR A 42 2.05 -9.59 8.02
N SER A 43 1.96 -10.18 9.21
CA SER A 43 0.77 -10.91 9.64
C SER A 43 -0.15 -9.96 10.41
N PHE A 44 -0.94 -9.18 9.68
CA PHE A 44 -1.94 -8.27 10.27
C PHE A 44 -2.87 -8.99 11.25
N ASP A 45 -3.27 -10.22 10.94
CA ASP A 45 -4.17 -11.02 11.80
C ASP A 45 -3.58 -11.35 13.18
N ASN A 46 -2.26 -11.19 13.38
CA ASN A 46 -1.61 -11.35 14.68
C ASN A 46 -1.50 -10.03 15.46
N LEU A 47 -1.90 -8.91 14.86
CA LEU A 47 -1.99 -7.63 15.56
C LEU A 47 -3.23 -7.60 16.45
N THR A 48 -3.11 -6.95 17.61
CA THR A 48 -4.21 -6.81 18.56
C THR A 48 -5.09 -5.63 18.16
N VAL A 49 -6.39 -5.87 17.96
CA VAL A 49 -7.38 -4.81 17.67
C VAL A 49 -7.39 -3.74 18.77
N GLY A 50 -7.49 -2.46 18.39
CA GLY A 50 -7.44 -1.31 19.29
C GLY A 50 -6.04 -1.01 19.86
N GLN A 51 -4.99 -1.51 19.21
CA GLN A 51 -3.61 -1.14 19.53
C GLN A 51 -2.99 -0.38 18.38
N MET A 52 -2.20 0.63 18.70
CA MET A 52 -1.33 1.32 17.75
C MET A 52 0.03 0.61 17.71
N PRO A 53 0.35 -0.16 16.65
CA PRO A 53 1.60 -0.89 16.60
C PRO A 53 2.75 0.09 16.38
N GLY A 54 3.63 0.23 17.38
CA GLY A 54 4.81 1.08 17.24
C GLY A 54 5.81 0.58 16.19
N VAL A 55 5.88 -0.75 16.00
CA VAL A 55 6.75 -1.41 15.02
C VAL A 55 6.02 -2.62 14.42
N LEU A 56 6.01 -2.70 13.10
CA LEU A 56 5.55 -3.86 12.35
C LEU A 56 6.73 -4.82 12.12
N THR A 57 6.47 -6.11 12.30
CA THR A 57 7.45 -7.19 12.11
C THR A 57 7.03 -8.08 10.95
N PHE A 58 8.01 -8.53 10.17
CA PHE A 58 7.80 -9.28 8.94
C PHE A 58 8.49 -10.62 9.04
N LEU A 59 7.76 -11.71 9.28
CA LEU A 59 8.39 -13.03 9.40
C LEU A 59 8.47 -13.72 8.03
N PRO A 60 9.61 -14.35 7.68
CA PRO A 60 10.80 -14.64 8.52
C PRO A 60 11.93 -13.58 8.44
N SER A 61 11.66 -12.39 7.92
CA SER A 61 12.66 -11.32 7.79
C SER A 61 13.06 -10.71 9.15
N SER A 62 14.23 -10.07 9.18
CA SER A 62 14.63 -9.16 10.25
C SER A 62 14.24 -7.71 9.97
N VAL A 63 13.76 -7.40 8.76
CA VAL A 63 13.23 -6.08 8.43
C VAL A 63 12.03 -5.79 9.31
N THR A 64 11.99 -4.56 9.83
CA THR A 64 10.82 -4.01 10.52
C THR A 64 10.35 -2.75 9.81
N ALA A 65 9.13 -2.30 10.11
CA ALA A 65 8.63 -1.02 9.64
C ALA A 65 8.04 -0.20 10.78
N THR A 66 8.18 1.11 10.70
CA THR A 66 7.40 2.07 11.50
C THR A 66 6.45 2.83 10.59
N ILE A 67 5.31 3.26 11.14
CA ILE A 67 4.35 4.11 10.43
C ILE A 67 4.23 5.42 11.21
N ALA A 68 4.41 6.52 10.50
CA ALA A 68 4.23 7.87 11.02
C ALA A 68 3.09 8.57 10.28
N TYR A 69 2.42 9.48 10.99
CA TYR A 69 1.25 10.21 10.51
C TYR A 69 1.48 11.71 10.67
N SER A 70 1.00 12.49 9.72
CA SER A 70 0.83 13.94 9.85
C SER A 70 -0.50 14.33 9.26
N SER A 71 -1.20 15.28 9.88
CA SER A 71 -2.54 15.67 9.47
C SER A 71 -2.65 17.17 9.26
N THR A 72 -3.48 17.56 8.31
CA THR A 72 -3.98 18.94 8.18
C THR A 72 -5.40 19.09 8.71
N GLY A 73 -6.12 17.98 8.91
CA GLY A 73 -7.46 17.95 9.48
C GLY A 73 -7.46 18.03 11.00
N ASN A 74 -8.64 18.24 11.60
CA ASN A 74 -8.87 18.20 13.05
C ASN A 74 -7.91 19.07 13.89
N GLY A 75 -7.52 20.24 13.38
CA GLY A 75 -6.62 21.15 14.09
C GLY A 75 -5.14 20.73 14.04
N GLY A 76 -4.77 19.81 13.15
CA GLY A 76 -3.41 19.34 12.97
C GLY A 76 -3.00 18.20 13.90
N ASP A 77 -3.96 17.53 14.54
CA ASP A 77 -3.72 16.30 15.29
C ASP A 77 -3.16 15.23 14.32
N PRO A 78 -1.93 14.74 14.50
CA PRO A 78 -1.33 13.77 13.58
C PRO A 78 -2.04 12.42 13.58
N THR A 79 -2.81 12.09 14.61
CA THR A 79 -3.54 10.82 14.74
C THR A 79 -5.01 11.10 15.07
N PRO A 80 -5.77 11.71 14.14
CA PRO A 80 -7.17 12.00 14.40
C PRO A 80 -7.97 10.69 14.49
N GLY A 81 -8.86 10.62 15.49
CA GLY A 81 -9.67 9.43 15.74
C GLY A 81 -8.82 8.21 16.06
N ASP A 82 -9.14 7.09 15.43
CA ASP A 82 -8.44 5.81 15.60
C ASP A 82 -7.29 5.65 14.59
N THR A 83 -6.77 6.77 14.02
CA THR A 83 -5.63 6.74 13.10
C THR A 83 -4.41 6.06 13.70
N GLY A 84 -4.00 5.00 13.03
CA GLY A 84 -2.87 4.16 13.40
C GLY A 84 -3.24 2.99 14.30
N GLU A 85 -4.48 2.89 14.77
CA GLU A 85 -4.95 1.72 15.49
C GLU A 85 -5.20 0.55 14.55
N VAL A 86 -5.09 -0.65 15.10
CA VAL A 86 -5.48 -1.88 14.41
C VAL A 86 -6.99 -2.03 14.50
N ALA A 87 -7.65 -1.94 13.35
CA ALA A 87 -9.07 -2.25 13.22
C ALA A 87 -9.26 -3.64 12.61
N ARG A 88 -10.51 -4.12 12.62
CA ARG A 88 -10.88 -5.45 12.13
C ARG A 88 -12.16 -5.37 11.32
N THR A 89 -12.17 -6.05 10.18
CA THR A 89 -13.38 -6.15 9.37
C THR A 89 -14.46 -6.96 10.09
N SER A 90 -15.72 -6.62 9.82
CA SER A 90 -16.89 -7.33 10.35
C SER A 90 -17.29 -8.55 9.51
N THR A 91 -16.52 -8.87 8.47
CA THR A 91 -16.86 -9.89 7.47
C THR A 91 -16.33 -11.28 7.83
N THR A 92 -16.60 -12.28 6.99
CA THR A 92 -16.16 -13.66 7.21
C THR A 92 -15.46 -14.20 5.95
N PRO A 93 -14.15 -14.49 6.00
CA PRO A 93 -13.25 -14.35 7.16
C PRO A 93 -12.92 -12.89 7.49
N ALA A 94 -12.93 -12.55 8.78
CA ALA A 94 -12.49 -11.25 9.25
C ALA A 94 -10.97 -11.15 9.21
N TRP A 95 -10.45 -9.97 8.90
CA TRP A 95 -9.03 -9.67 8.85
C TRP A 95 -8.74 -8.30 9.48
N ASN A 96 -7.49 -8.07 9.88
CA ASN A 96 -7.08 -6.83 10.54
C ASN A 96 -6.39 -5.85 9.58
N TYR A 97 -6.48 -4.55 9.85
CA TYR A 97 -5.82 -3.48 9.10
C TYR A 97 -5.37 -2.36 10.03
N ILE A 98 -4.48 -1.48 9.54
CA ILE A 98 -4.23 -0.20 10.21
C ILE A 98 -5.27 0.79 9.71
N GLU A 99 -6.01 1.39 10.62
CA GLU A 99 -7.00 2.42 10.31
C GLU A 99 -6.33 3.79 10.08
N ILE A 100 -6.82 4.54 9.10
CA ILE A 100 -6.50 5.95 8.93
C ILE A 100 -7.84 6.67 8.93
N GLU A 101 -8.19 7.31 10.04
CA GLU A 101 -9.47 7.98 10.26
C GLU A 101 -9.28 9.51 10.25
N MET A 102 -10.33 10.25 9.88
CA MET A 102 -10.46 11.66 10.20
C MET A 102 -11.82 11.91 10.84
N LEU A 103 -11.81 12.67 11.94
CA LEU A 103 -13.02 12.93 12.72
C LEU A 103 -13.80 14.12 12.13
N SER A 104 -15.11 14.02 12.13
CA SER A 104 -15.97 15.17 11.80
C SER A 104 -15.88 16.30 12.83
N PRO A 105 -16.18 17.56 12.44
CA PRO A 105 -16.46 18.02 11.08
C PRO A 105 -15.18 18.11 10.24
N LEU A 106 -15.26 17.65 9.00
CA LEU A 106 -14.16 17.77 8.03
C LEU A 106 -14.37 19.00 7.16
N VAL A 107 -13.30 19.75 6.95
CA VAL A 107 -13.27 20.79 5.93
C VAL A 107 -12.68 20.23 4.64
N LYS A 108 -12.88 20.99 3.55
CA LYS A 108 -12.42 20.59 2.24
C LYS A 108 -10.91 20.31 2.22
N ASP A 109 -10.57 19.11 1.73
CA ASP A 109 -9.21 18.62 1.55
C ASP A 109 -8.41 18.45 2.87
N ASP A 110 -9.09 18.28 4.01
CA ASP A 110 -8.48 17.71 5.20
C ASP A 110 -7.80 16.38 4.84
N SER A 111 -6.61 16.15 5.41
CA SER A 111 -5.76 15.06 4.97
C SER A 111 -4.91 14.49 6.09
N VAL A 112 -4.57 13.20 5.95
CA VAL A 112 -3.55 12.49 6.72
C VAL A 112 -2.50 11.95 5.74
N THR A 113 -1.24 12.38 5.89
CA THR A 113 -0.10 11.78 5.21
C THR A 113 0.44 10.64 6.05
N VAL A 114 0.49 9.45 5.47
CA VAL A 114 1.06 8.24 6.06
C VAL A 114 2.45 8.03 5.50
N THR A 115 3.44 7.83 6.37
CA THR A 115 4.82 7.51 5.99
C THR A 115 5.23 6.18 6.58
N ILE A 116 5.56 5.21 5.72
CA ILE A 116 6.08 3.90 6.10
C ILE A 116 7.60 3.93 5.95
N THR A 117 8.32 3.64 7.03
CA THR A 117 9.78 3.57 7.04
C THR A 117 10.24 2.17 7.41
N LEU A 118 10.94 1.52 6.49
CA LEU A 118 11.55 0.21 6.69
C LEU A 118 12.93 0.36 7.37
N SER A 119 13.32 -0.62 8.18
CA SER A 119 14.63 -0.63 8.85
C SER A 119 15.82 -0.68 7.88
N GLU A 120 15.58 -1.14 6.64
CA GLU A 120 16.55 -1.19 5.54
C GLU A 120 15.82 -1.15 4.19
N PRO A 121 16.49 -0.78 3.08
CA PRO A 121 15.88 -0.81 1.75
C PRO A 121 15.48 -2.23 1.32
N VAL A 122 14.25 -2.40 0.83
CA VAL A 122 13.72 -3.67 0.29
C VAL A 122 13.33 -3.52 -1.18
N SER A 123 13.17 -4.64 -1.90
CA SER A 123 12.67 -4.63 -3.29
C SER A 123 11.26 -5.23 -3.35
N ASN A 124 10.51 -4.87 -4.38
CA ASN A 124 9.11 -5.29 -4.57
C ASN A 124 8.23 -4.98 -3.35
N LEU A 125 8.43 -3.82 -2.70
CA LEU A 125 7.55 -3.37 -1.62
C LEU A 125 6.14 -3.20 -2.19
N GLY A 126 5.14 -3.76 -1.53
CA GLY A 126 3.75 -3.52 -1.87
C GLY A 126 2.83 -3.55 -0.66
N PHE A 127 1.71 -2.85 -0.77
CA PHE A 127 0.66 -2.82 0.23
C PHE A 127 -0.68 -2.45 -0.43
N ARG A 128 -1.77 -2.69 0.29
CA ARG A 128 -3.12 -2.38 -0.16
C ARG A 128 -3.71 -1.26 0.69
N ILE A 129 -4.37 -0.32 0.02
CA ILE A 129 -5.28 0.64 0.63
C ILE A 129 -6.70 0.21 0.28
N HIS A 130 -7.56 0.11 1.29
CA HIS A 130 -8.96 -0.29 1.22
C HIS A 130 -9.89 0.90 1.52
N ASP A 131 -11.19 0.74 1.26
CA ASP A 131 -12.23 1.69 1.66
C ASP A 131 -12.09 3.09 1.05
N ILE A 132 -11.64 3.17 -0.19
CA ILE A 132 -11.65 4.44 -0.91
C ILE A 132 -13.07 4.63 -1.45
N ASP A 133 -13.92 5.37 -0.73
CA ASP A 133 -15.34 5.50 -1.04
C ASP A 133 -15.74 6.87 -1.55
N ASN A 134 -16.94 6.89 -2.12
CA ASN A 134 -17.61 8.10 -2.57
C ASN A 134 -19.09 7.88 -2.32
N ASP A 135 -19.65 8.51 -1.30
CA ASP A 135 -21.07 8.39 -0.99
C ASP A 135 -21.63 9.66 -0.33
N THR A 136 -22.95 9.78 -0.42
CA THR A 136 -23.75 10.83 0.21
C THR A 136 -24.22 10.39 1.59
N ASN A 137 -24.39 11.33 2.53
CA ASN A 137 -25.05 11.00 3.79
C ASN A 137 -26.52 10.67 3.54
N ASP A 138 -27.18 10.07 4.54
CA ASP A 138 -28.62 9.76 4.54
C ASP A 138 -29.54 10.96 4.20
N SER A 139 -29.04 12.19 4.30
CA SER A 139 -29.76 13.43 3.96
C SER A 139 -29.46 13.95 2.55
N GLY A 140 -28.72 13.20 1.72
CA GLY A 140 -28.31 13.58 0.37
C GLY A 140 -27.19 14.63 0.29
N GLY A 141 -26.55 14.95 1.42
CA GLY A 141 -25.33 15.76 1.49
C GLY A 141 -24.07 14.93 1.24
N VAL A 142 -22.91 15.58 1.12
CA VAL A 142 -21.62 14.87 0.93
C VAL A 142 -21.21 14.20 2.24
N ALA A 143 -20.96 12.88 2.24
CA ALA A 143 -20.53 12.14 3.44
C ALA A 143 -19.13 11.55 3.34
N TRP A 144 -18.83 10.84 2.27
CA TRP A 144 -17.55 10.16 2.05
C TRP A 144 -17.06 10.50 0.65
N LYS A 145 -15.85 11.05 0.54
CA LYS A 145 -15.26 11.47 -0.76
C LYS A 145 -13.76 11.26 -0.69
N ASP A 146 -13.38 10.01 -0.57
CA ASP A 146 -12.02 9.63 -0.27
C ASP A 146 -11.14 9.77 -1.50
N ARG A 147 -9.93 10.27 -1.26
CA ARG A 147 -8.92 10.40 -2.29
C ARG A 147 -7.58 9.96 -1.74
N VAL A 148 -6.85 9.20 -2.53
CA VAL A 148 -5.49 8.78 -2.20
C VAL A 148 -4.51 9.33 -3.23
N VAL A 149 -3.52 10.06 -2.74
CA VAL A 149 -2.37 10.54 -3.51
C VAL A 149 -1.14 9.75 -3.05
N VAL A 150 -0.37 9.21 -3.98
CA VAL A 150 0.89 8.54 -3.67
C VAL A 150 2.02 9.55 -3.85
N ASP A 151 2.64 9.94 -2.74
CA ASP A 151 3.62 11.02 -2.72
C ASP A 151 5.01 10.52 -3.15
N THR A 152 5.30 9.25 -2.91
CA THR A 152 6.57 8.63 -3.31
C THR A 152 6.53 8.16 -4.76
N PRO A 153 7.38 8.70 -5.65
CA PRO A 153 7.35 8.36 -7.07
C PRO A 153 7.83 6.93 -7.35
N GLY A 154 7.62 6.46 -8.58
CA GLY A 154 8.10 5.16 -9.05
C GLY A 154 7.23 3.96 -8.64
N PHE A 155 6.00 4.22 -8.20
CA PHE A 155 5.03 3.17 -7.89
C PHE A 155 4.35 2.64 -9.17
N GLY A 156 4.04 1.35 -9.17
CA GLY A 156 3.00 0.74 -9.98
C GLY A 156 1.73 0.53 -9.15
N TYR A 157 0.60 0.31 -9.81
CA TYR A 157 -0.66 0.08 -9.12
C TYR A 157 -1.57 -0.91 -9.85
N ALA A 158 -2.41 -1.59 -9.07
CA ALA A 158 -3.61 -2.28 -9.52
C ALA A 158 -4.76 -1.81 -8.63
N ARG A 159 -5.92 -1.49 -9.20
CA ARG A 159 -7.04 -0.91 -8.46
C ARG A 159 -8.32 -1.69 -8.71
N GLY A 160 -9.22 -1.66 -7.74
CA GLY A 160 -10.58 -2.19 -7.88
C GLY A 160 -11.33 -1.49 -9.01
N SER A 161 -12.35 -2.16 -9.56
CA SER A 161 -13.03 -1.72 -10.78
C SER A 161 -13.82 -0.41 -10.63
N ARG A 162 -14.11 0.01 -9.40
CA ARG A 162 -14.83 1.26 -9.11
C ARG A 162 -13.91 2.46 -8.90
N LEU A 163 -12.60 2.23 -8.73
CA LEU A 163 -11.64 3.31 -8.61
C LEU A 163 -11.24 3.86 -9.98
N THR A 164 -11.10 5.18 -10.03
CA THR A 164 -10.43 5.91 -11.11
C THR A 164 -9.18 6.62 -10.59
N GLY A 165 -8.47 7.32 -11.47
CA GLY A 165 -7.25 8.06 -11.18
C GLY A 165 -5.95 7.25 -11.12
N ILE A 166 -4.82 7.93 -11.27
CA ILE A 166 -3.48 7.30 -11.32
C ILE A 166 -2.65 7.51 -10.05
N GLY A 167 -3.26 8.06 -8.99
CA GLY A 167 -2.62 8.27 -7.70
C GLY A 167 -1.74 9.50 -7.61
N THR A 168 -1.80 10.43 -8.56
CA THR A 168 -1.04 11.69 -8.50
C THR A 168 -1.85 12.77 -7.79
N SER A 169 -1.21 13.88 -7.40
CA SER A 169 -1.90 15.01 -6.78
C SER A 169 -2.99 15.64 -7.67
N THR A 170 -2.83 15.55 -9.00
CA THR A 170 -3.80 16.05 -9.99
C THR A 170 -4.80 15.00 -10.44
N ASP A 171 -4.54 13.72 -10.19
CA ASP A 171 -5.44 12.62 -10.53
C ASP A 171 -5.36 11.51 -9.46
N PRO A 172 -5.91 11.77 -8.26
CA PRO A 172 -5.85 10.84 -7.14
C PRO A 172 -6.71 9.62 -7.39
N PHE A 173 -6.37 8.51 -6.72
CA PHE A 173 -7.28 7.36 -6.64
C PHE A 173 -8.54 7.78 -5.90
N ARG A 174 -9.70 7.50 -6.49
CA ARG A 174 -11.02 7.84 -5.94
C ARG A 174 -12.09 6.93 -6.52
N ASN A 175 -13.15 6.69 -5.76
CA ASN A 175 -14.32 5.97 -6.27
C ASN A 175 -15.13 6.85 -7.22
N THR A 176 -15.76 6.22 -8.22
CA THR A 176 -16.58 6.89 -9.24
C THR A 176 -18.07 6.68 -9.05
N GLU A 177 -18.45 5.66 -8.28
CA GLU A 177 -19.84 5.36 -7.95
C GLU A 177 -20.23 6.04 -6.62
N PHE A 178 -21.53 6.29 -6.44
CA PHE A 178 -22.08 6.87 -5.21
C PHE A 178 -22.73 5.78 -4.36
N GLU A 179 -21.95 5.16 -3.49
CA GLU A 179 -22.40 4.06 -2.63
C GLU A 179 -21.36 3.76 -1.54
N ASP A 180 -21.83 3.57 -0.31
CA ASP A 180 -21.07 2.91 0.75
C ASP A 180 -20.74 1.47 0.35
N GLN A 181 -19.47 1.10 0.45
CA GLN A 181 -18.99 -0.24 0.11
C GLN A 181 -18.28 -0.85 1.28
N ALA A 182 -18.54 -2.13 1.49
CA ALA A 182 -17.74 -2.86 2.46
C ALA A 182 -16.25 -2.85 2.05
N ILE A 183 -15.38 -2.60 3.03
CA ILE A 183 -13.91 -2.60 2.94
C ILE A 183 -13.28 -3.84 2.26
N ASP A 184 -14.02 -4.95 2.22
CA ASP A 184 -13.60 -6.21 1.61
C ASP A 184 -14.40 -6.59 0.35
N SER A 185 -15.20 -5.66 -0.20
CA SER A 185 -15.95 -5.84 -1.44
C SER A 185 -15.07 -6.23 -2.63
N GLY A 186 -13.77 -5.87 -2.57
CA GLY A 186 -12.85 -6.01 -3.69
C GLY A 186 -13.08 -4.97 -4.80
N LEU A 187 -13.83 -3.90 -4.53
CA LEU A 187 -14.19 -2.89 -5.55
C LEU A 187 -13.52 -1.52 -5.31
N ASN A 188 -13.31 -1.16 -4.05
CA ASN A 188 -12.87 0.15 -3.57
C ASN A 188 -11.43 0.13 -2.97
N PHE A 189 -10.52 -0.67 -3.56
CA PHE A 189 -9.13 -0.80 -3.09
C PHE A 189 -8.10 -0.39 -4.15
N VAL A 190 -6.88 -0.07 -3.72
CA VAL A 190 -5.69 0.02 -4.59
C VAL A 190 -4.50 -0.74 -3.97
N ASP A 191 -3.90 -1.61 -4.76
CA ASP A 191 -2.61 -2.22 -4.52
C ASP A 191 -1.51 -1.31 -5.08
N LEU A 192 -0.56 -0.92 -4.25
CA LEU A 192 0.61 -0.13 -4.63
C LEU A 192 1.86 -1.00 -4.58
N THR A 193 2.77 -0.79 -5.54
CA THR A 193 4.02 -1.58 -5.63
C THR A 193 5.21 -0.72 -6.05
N TRP A 194 6.38 -0.96 -5.46
CA TRP A 194 7.67 -0.39 -5.87
C TRP A 194 8.63 -1.53 -6.19
N ALA A 195 8.97 -1.69 -7.47
CA ALA A 195 9.82 -2.80 -7.92
C ALA A 195 11.28 -2.67 -7.45
N GLY A 196 11.81 -1.44 -7.45
CA GLY A 196 13.20 -1.17 -7.08
C GLY A 196 13.45 -1.09 -5.57
N PRO A 197 14.73 -0.99 -5.15
CA PRO A 197 15.09 -0.77 -3.76
C PRO A 197 14.44 0.49 -3.18
N ILE A 198 13.69 0.33 -2.09
CA ILE A 198 13.02 1.44 -1.41
C ILE A 198 12.98 1.21 0.09
N GLN A 199 13.10 2.29 0.85
CA GLN A 199 13.10 2.24 2.32
C GLN A 199 11.99 3.08 2.93
N VAL A 200 11.65 4.21 2.30
CA VAL A 200 10.63 5.12 2.79
C VAL A 200 9.63 5.33 1.66
N VAL A 201 8.36 5.14 1.98
CA VAL A 201 7.23 5.43 1.09
C VAL A 201 6.19 6.21 1.86
N SER A 202 5.48 7.08 1.14
CA SER A 202 4.39 7.85 1.70
C SER A 202 3.23 8.02 0.72
N PHE A 203 2.04 8.13 1.29
CA PHE A 203 0.82 8.50 0.58
C PHE A 203 -0.01 9.43 1.47
N THR A 204 -0.87 10.22 0.83
CA THR A 204 -1.77 11.15 1.48
C THR A 204 -3.21 10.71 1.23
N TYR A 205 -3.92 10.43 2.31
CA TYR A 205 -5.37 10.28 2.33
C TYR A 205 -6.02 11.64 2.51
N LYS A 206 -6.97 11.98 1.65
CA LYS A 206 -7.79 13.19 1.76
C LYS A 206 -9.24 12.79 1.93
N ALA A 207 -9.86 13.38 2.94
CA ALA A 207 -11.26 13.19 3.28
C ALA A 207 -12.05 14.47 3.01
N GLY A 208 -13.37 14.35 3.07
CA GLY A 208 -14.27 15.50 3.05
C GLY A 208 -14.06 16.37 1.81
N GLY A 209 -14.00 15.79 0.60
CA GLY A 209 -13.65 16.51 -0.62
C GLY A 209 -14.40 17.84 -0.89
N ASP A 210 -15.57 18.06 -0.27
CA ASP A 210 -16.30 19.35 -0.20
C ASP A 210 -16.79 19.70 1.23
N GLY A 211 -16.17 19.10 2.25
CA GLY A 211 -16.61 19.03 3.65
C GLY A 211 -17.38 17.74 3.96
N SER A 212 -17.41 17.35 5.24
CA SER A 212 -18.24 16.23 5.73
C SER A 212 -18.64 16.42 7.19
N SER A 213 -19.84 15.93 7.55
CA SER A 213 -20.34 15.85 8.92
C SER A 213 -20.16 14.47 9.56
N GLY A 214 -19.65 13.49 8.82
CA GLY A 214 -19.35 12.14 9.31
C GLY A 214 -17.84 11.91 9.37
N ASN A 215 -17.42 11.00 10.25
CA ASN A 215 -16.04 10.50 10.23
C ASN A 215 -15.82 9.74 8.92
N GLN A 216 -14.59 9.78 8.42
CA GLN A 216 -14.19 9.05 7.21
C GLN A 216 -12.91 8.28 7.51
N HIS A 217 -12.78 7.07 7.00
CA HIS A 217 -11.57 6.28 7.14
C HIS A 217 -11.21 5.51 5.88
N ILE A 218 -9.97 5.04 5.84
CA ILE A 218 -9.48 4.03 4.92
C ILE A 218 -8.69 2.98 5.69
N GLY A 219 -8.48 1.80 5.09
CA GLY A 219 -7.67 0.74 5.67
C GLY A 219 -6.33 0.54 4.98
N LEU A 220 -5.23 0.46 5.72
CA LEU A 220 -3.93 0.00 5.22
C LEU A 220 -3.70 -1.46 5.60
N GLY A 221 -3.48 -2.30 4.59
CA GLY A 221 -3.27 -3.74 4.76
C GLY A 221 -2.15 -4.31 3.87
N ASN A 222 -1.86 -5.60 4.08
CA ASN A 222 -1.06 -6.44 3.18
C ASN A 222 0.34 -5.91 2.82
N ILE A 223 1.05 -5.29 3.77
CA ILE A 223 2.43 -4.86 3.54
C ILE A 223 3.34 -6.08 3.32
N SER A 224 4.01 -6.12 2.17
CA SER A 224 4.88 -7.21 1.74
C SER A 224 6.08 -6.71 0.93
N PHE A 225 7.15 -7.50 0.87
CA PHE A 225 8.32 -7.24 0.04
C PHE A 225 9.09 -8.54 -0.24
N THR A 226 10.10 -8.47 -1.10
CA THR A 226 11.03 -9.60 -1.32
C THR A 226 12.22 -9.52 -0.38
N ASP A 227 12.43 -10.56 0.42
CA ASP A 227 13.65 -10.76 1.20
C ASP A 227 14.06 -12.24 1.24
N CYS A 228 15.14 -12.56 0.52
CA CYS A 228 15.68 -13.91 0.42
C CYS A 228 16.61 -14.30 1.57
N VAL A 229 17.04 -13.36 2.42
CA VAL A 229 17.91 -13.66 3.57
C VAL A 229 17.13 -14.47 4.62
N ALA A 230 15.84 -14.19 4.77
CA ALA A 230 14.92 -14.91 5.64
C ALA A 230 14.85 -16.43 5.35
N ALA A 231 14.87 -16.84 4.07
CA ALA A 231 14.83 -18.25 3.69
C ALA A 231 16.12 -19.02 4.00
N SER A 232 17.27 -18.34 3.97
CA SER A 232 18.57 -18.97 4.22
C SER A 232 18.80 -19.36 5.70
N LYS A 233 18.13 -18.70 6.65
CA LYS A 233 18.25 -18.98 8.09
C LYS A 233 17.33 -20.10 8.59
N SER A 234 16.26 -20.42 7.87
CA SER A 234 15.32 -21.49 8.25
C SER A 234 15.78 -22.89 7.79
N SER A 235 16.73 -22.98 6.86
CA SER A 235 17.23 -24.24 6.30
C SER A 235 18.57 -24.70 6.89
N LEU A 236 18.82 -24.55 8.19
CA LEU A 236 19.89 -25.34 8.80
C LEU A 236 19.49 -26.82 8.67
N PRO A 237 20.25 -27.65 7.94
CA PRO A 237 19.91 -29.06 7.81
C PRO A 237 19.89 -29.64 9.21
N ALA A 238 18.80 -30.33 9.56
CA ALA A 238 18.73 -31.12 10.77
C ALA A 238 20.03 -31.95 10.85
N SER A 239 20.89 -31.61 11.81
CA SER A 239 22.13 -32.33 12.06
C SER A 239 21.73 -33.77 12.31
N SER A 240 21.91 -34.60 11.28
CA SER A 240 21.82 -36.05 11.37
C SER A 240 22.98 -36.46 12.28
N THR A 241 22.72 -36.45 13.58
CA THR A 241 23.54 -37.10 14.59
C THR A 241 23.62 -38.58 14.20
N ARG A 242 24.60 -38.94 13.37
CA ARG A 242 24.99 -40.34 13.14
C ARG A 242 25.47 -40.87 14.49
N ARG A 243 24.53 -41.49 15.21
CA ARG A 243 24.82 -42.29 16.39
C ARG A 243 25.63 -43.49 15.91
N SER A 244 26.95 -43.41 16.05
CA SER A 244 27.83 -44.56 15.88
C SER A 244 27.51 -45.54 17.01
N LEU A 245 26.76 -46.58 16.70
CA LEU A 245 26.54 -47.72 17.60
C LEU A 245 27.86 -48.47 17.74
N VAL A 246 28.60 -48.17 18.80
CA VAL A 246 29.70 -49.02 19.29
C VAL A 246 29.05 -50.25 19.91
N ALA A 247 29.15 -51.38 19.21
CA ALA A 247 28.75 -52.68 19.72
C ALA A 247 29.75 -53.14 20.80
N GLY A 248 29.45 -52.84 22.05
CA GLY A 248 30.07 -53.48 23.22
C GLY A 248 29.23 -54.68 23.66
N ALA A 249 29.58 -55.88 23.18
CA ALA A 249 29.04 -57.13 23.71
C ALA A 249 30.04 -57.72 24.71
N SER A 250 29.71 -57.53 25.99
CA SER A 250 30.30 -58.19 27.14
C SER A 250 29.64 -59.55 27.36
N GLY A 251 30.43 -60.57 27.74
CA GLY A 251 29.99 -61.50 28.78
C GLY A 251 30.08 -63.01 28.49
N SER A 252 30.90 -63.65 29.33
CA SER A 252 30.65 -64.92 30.02
C SER A 252 30.93 -66.24 29.29
N ARG A 253 32.06 -66.88 29.66
CA ARG A 253 32.16 -68.34 29.63
C ARG A 253 32.80 -68.87 30.91
N ARG A 254 32.09 -69.85 31.47
CA ARG A 254 32.28 -70.58 32.72
C ARG A 254 33.69 -71.14 32.91
N GLN A 255 34.17 -71.10 34.15
CA GLN A 255 35.19 -72.01 34.66
C GLN A 255 34.49 -73.21 35.30
N ASP A 256 34.85 -74.39 34.82
CA ASP A 256 34.51 -75.67 35.39
C ASP A 256 35.34 -75.92 36.65
N GLY A 257 34.70 -76.51 37.65
CA GLY A 257 35.37 -77.02 38.85
C GLY A 257 35.87 -78.43 38.61
N ASP A 258 37.03 -78.74 39.21
CA ASP A 258 37.49 -80.09 39.49
C ASP A 258 38.26 -80.08 40.81
N SER A 259 38.02 -81.15 41.60
CA SER A 259 38.66 -81.58 42.87
C SER A 259 38.10 -81.01 44.17
#